data_AF-A0A0G4LXK4-F1
#
_entry.id   AF-A0A0G4LXK4-F1
#
_cell.length_a   1.000
_cell.length_b   1.000
_cell.length_c   1.000
_cell.angle_alpha   90.00
_cell.angle_beta   90.00
_cell.angle_gamma   90.00
#
_symmetry.space_group_name_H-M   'P 1'
#
loop_
_entity.id
_entity.type
_entity.pdbx_description
1 polymer ?
#
loop_
_entity_poly.entity_id
_entity_poly.type
_entity_poly.pdbx_seq_one_letter_code
_entity_poly.pdbx_strand_id
1 'polypeptide(L)'
;MASRRDFLSQPAPENYIAGIGRGATGFTTRSDLGPAREGPSEDQIKEAVAKRAAQLGIGGDGQKGDDKDDDKGGDDDRFKDPDNEVGLFAGGLYDKDDEEADRIWQEVDDKMGRRRQKQREARELAEKEEYERNNPKISQQFADLKRALGTVTDDEWASLPEVGDLTGKSKRARAALRQRQYAVPDSVLAAARDASELGTTVTTISLRPHTGMAQ
;
A
#
# COMPACT_ATOMS: atom_id res chain seq x y z
N MET A 1 -30.49 -1.72 -5.86
CA MET A 1 -30.23 -2.57 -7.04
C MET A 1 -28.82 -2.27 -7.51
N ALA A 2 -27.83 -3.07 -7.10
CA ALA A 2 -26.43 -2.82 -7.40
C ALA A 2 -26.18 -2.96 -8.92
N SER A 3 -25.51 -1.97 -9.52
CA SER A 3 -24.99 -2.09 -10.88
C SER A 3 -24.00 -3.25 -10.91
N ARG A 4 -24.28 -4.24 -11.75
CA ARG A 4 -23.53 -5.48 -11.85
C ARG A 4 -22.10 -5.15 -12.30
N ARG A 5 -21.10 -5.47 -11.47
CA ARG A 5 -19.67 -5.34 -11.78
C ARG A 5 -19.24 -6.42 -12.78
N ASP A 6 -19.79 -6.34 -13.99
CA ASP A 6 -19.66 -7.37 -15.03
C ASP A 6 -18.19 -7.63 -15.41
N PHE A 7 -17.36 -6.58 -15.36
CA PHE A 7 -15.91 -6.65 -15.63
C PHE A 7 -15.09 -7.45 -14.60
N LEU A 8 -15.60 -7.69 -13.38
CA LEU A 8 -14.89 -8.47 -12.34
C LEU A 8 -15.11 -9.98 -12.49
N SER A 9 -16.22 -10.38 -13.12
CA SER A 9 -16.57 -11.79 -13.36
C SER A 9 -16.18 -12.30 -14.74
N GLN A 10 -15.76 -11.41 -15.66
CA GLN A 10 -15.31 -11.77 -16.99
C GLN A 10 -13.80 -12.00 -17.01
N PRO A 11 -13.29 -13.03 -17.72
CA PRO A 11 -11.86 -13.18 -17.92
C PRO A 11 -11.29 -12.00 -18.71
N ALA A 12 -10.01 -11.70 -18.52
CA ALA A 12 -9.34 -10.66 -19.27
C ALA A 12 -9.41 -10.95 -20.79
N PRO A 13 -9.70 -9.94 -21.64
CA PRO A 13 -9.72 -10.13 -23.09
C PRO A 13 -8.37 -10.62 -23.62
N GLU A 14 -8.42 -11.52 -24.62
CA GLU A 14 -7.23 -12.01 -25.30
C GLU A 14 -6.43 -10.83 -25.91
N ASN A 15 -5.12 -10.84 -25.71
CA ASN A 15 -4.18 -9.79 -26.14
C ASN A 15 -4.32 -8.43 -25.44
N TYR A 16 -5.06 -8.34 -24.32
CA TYR A 16 -5.06 -7.11 -23.52
C TYR A 16 -3.70 -6.88 -22.85
N ILE A 17 -3.06 -5.76 -23.17
CA ILE A 17 -1.86 -5.30 -22.46
C ILE A 17 -2.29 -4.23 -21.45
N ALA A 18 -2.11 -4.55 -20.16
CA ALA A 18 -2.47 -3.66 -19.08
C ALA A 18 -1.77 -2.29 -19.22
N GLY A 19 -2.57 -1.22 -19.26
CA GLY A 19 -2.08 0.15 -19.38
C GLY A 19 -1.96 0.70 -20.80
N ILE A 20 -1.73 -0.13 -21.82
CA ILE A 20 -1.70 0.35 -23.20
C ILE A 20 -3.10 0.76 -23.66
N GLY A 21 -4.10 -0.08 -23.41
CA GLY A 21 -5.50 0.20 -23.77
C GLY A 21 -6.13 1.40 -23.03
N ARG A 22 -5.51 1.87 -21.94
CA ARG A 22 -5.94 3.08 -21.19
C ARG A 22 -5.14 4.33 -21.58
N GLY A 23 -4.21 4.23 -22.54
CA GLY A 23 -3.31 5.32 -22.91
C GLY A 23 -2.24 5.63 -21.86
N ALA A 24 -1.94 4.71 -20.94
CA ALA A 24 -0.86 4.89 -20.00
C ALA A 24 0.48 4.53 -20.66
N THR A 25 1.19 5.56 -21.09
CA THR A 25 2.60 5.51 -21.44
C THR A 25 3.42 5.66 -20.17
N GLY A 26 4.35 4.75 -19.88
CA GLY A 26 5.33 4.94 -18.80
C GLY A 26 6.11 6.23 -19.03
N PHE A 27 6.39 6.98 -17.97
CA PHE A 27 7.26 8.15 -18.06
C PHE A 27 8.63 7.67 -18.53
N THR A 28 9.15 8.23 -19.62
CA THR A 28 10.52 7.95 -20.07
C THR A 28 11.46 8.41 -18.97
N THR A 29 12.07 7.48 -18.25
CA THR A 29 13.04 7.82 -17.21
C THR A 29 14.41 8.01 -17.86
N ARG A 30 15.34 8.62 -17.12
CA ARG A 30 16.71 8.86 -17.57
C ARG A 30 17.44 7.57 -18.03
N SER A 31 16.94 6.40 -17.63
CA SER A 31 17.44 5.09 -18.04
C SER A 31 16.96 4.65 -19.44
N ASP A 32 15.81 5.15 -19.91
CA ASP A 32 15.26 4.85 -21.24
C ASP A 32 15.92 5.70 -22.34
N LEU A 33 16.38 6.90 -21.99
CA LEU A 33 17.25 7.71 -22.84
C LEU A 33 18.71 7.25 -22.64
N GLY A 34 19.03 6.08 -23.19
CA GLY A 34 20.41 5.60 -23.30
C GLY A 34 21.33 6.62 -24.02
N PRO A 35 22.67 6.50 -23.88
CA PRO A 35 23.62 7.47 -24.40
C PRO A 35 23.50 7.56 -25.93
N ALA A 36 23.17 8.76 -26.41
CA ALA A 36 22.81 9.04 -27.79
C ALA A 36 23.94 8.67 -28.78
N ARG A 37 23.68 7.64 -29.59
CA ARG A 37 24.30 7.40 -30.89
C ARG A 37 23.27 6.69 -31.76
N GLU A 38 23.01 7.18 -32.97
CA GLU A 38 22.19 6.45 -33.94
C GLU A 38 22.85 5.07 -34.17
N GLY A 39 22.16 4.04 -33.68
CA GLY A 39 22.60 2.66 -33.70
C GLY A 39 22.17 1.93 -34.98
N PRO A 40 22.82 0.80 -35.31
CA PRO A 40 22.48 -0.04 -36.45
C PRO A 40 21.02 -0.50 -36.41
N SER A 41 20.41 -0.75 -37.58
CA SER A 41 18.99 -1.07 -37.71
C SER A 41 18.59 -2.31 -36.90
N GLU A 42 17.31 -2.39 -36.50
CA GLU A 42 16.78 -3.46 -35.64
C GLU A 42 17.10 -4.88 -36.13
N ASP A 43 17.20 -5.08 -37.44
CA ASP A 43 17.52 -6.38 -38.04
C ASP A 43 18.98 -6.79 -37.80
N GLN A 44 19.91 -5.83 -37.78
CA GLN A 44 21.33 -6.07 -37.51
C GLN A 44 21.57 -6.36 -36.03
N ILE A 45 20.77 -5.75 -35.13
CA ILE A 45 20.82 -6.04 -33.70
C ILE A 45 20.29 -7.44 -33.41
N LYS A 46 19.18 -7.84 -34.04
CA LYS A 46 18.62 -9.20 -33.90
C LYS A 46 19.60 -10.26 -34.37
N GLU A 47 20.28 -10.04 -35.50
CA GLU A 47 21.25 -10.99 -36.04
C GLU A 47 22.52 -11.06 -35.17
N ALA A 48 23.01 -9.94 -34.65
CA ALA A 48 24.15 -9.90 -33.74
C ALA A 48 23.84 -10.56 -32.38
N VAL A 49 22.62 -10.37 -31.85
CA VAL A 49 22.15 -11.00 -30.62
C VAL A 49 21.96 -12.50 -30.82
N ALA A 50 21.38 -12.93 -31.94
CA ALA A 50 21.21 -14.35 -32.27
C ALA A 50 22.58 -15.05 -32.44
N LYS A 51 23.54 -14.40 -33.09
CA LYS A 51 24.89 -14.93 -33.28
C LYS A 51 25.66 -15.01 -31.97
N ARG A 52 25.47 -14.04 -31.07
CA ARG A 52 26.05 -14.05 -29.72
C ARG A 52 25.41 -15.09 -28.81
N ALA A 53 24.09 -15.29 -28.89
CA ALA A 53 23.37 -16.33 -28.17
C ALA A 53 23.79 -17.74 -28.61
N ALA A 54 23.98 -17.96 -29.92
CA ALA A 54 24.48 -19.21 -30.47
C ALA A 54 25.94 -19.49 -30.08
N GLN A 55 26.78 -18.45 -30.01
CA GLN A 55 28.18 -18.58 -29.61
C GLN A 55 28.37 -18.82 -28.11
N LEU A 56 27.42 -18.36 -27.28
CA LEU A 56 27.46 -18.49 -25.82
C LEU A 56 26.60 -19.66 -25.29
N GLY A 57 25.92 -20.42 -26.17
CA GLY A 57 25.08 -21.55 -25.75
C GLY A 57 23.84 -21.17 -24.92
N ILE A 58 23.44 -19.90 -24.90
CA ILE A 58 22.31 -19.36 -24.12
C ILE A 58 20.99 -19.60 -24.88
N GLY A 59 20.74 -20.86 -25.22
CA GLY A 59 19.62 -21.29 -26.06
C GLY A 59 19.13 -22.66 -25.65
N GLY A 60 18.90 -22.88 -24.36
CA GLY A 60 18.36 -24.12 -23.82
C GLY A 60 17.98 -23.95 -22.36
N ASP A 61 16.73 -24.29 -22.07
CA ASP A 61 16.14 -24.52 -20.75
C ASP A 61 15.99 -23.32 -19.80
N GLY A 62 14.77 -22.78 -19.84
CA GLY A 62 14.25 -21.90 -18.80
C GLY A 62 14.04 -22.68 -17.50
N GLN A 63 14.92 -22.46 -16.53
CA GLN A 63 14.64 -22.71 -15.13
C GLN A 63 14.37 -21.36 -14.46
N LYS A 64 13.15 -20.83 -14.65
CA LYS A 64 12.62 -19.82 -13.74
C LYS A 64 12.46 -20.49 -12.39
N GLY A 65 13.28 -20.12 -11.41
CA GLY A 65 12.96 -20.35 -10.01
C GLY A 65 11.60 -19.70 -9.72
N ASP A 66 10.62 -20.54 -9.40
CA ASP A 66 9.30 -20.12 -8.92
C ASP A 66 9.44 -19.74 -7.44
N ASP A 67 9.99 -18.56 -7.16
CA ASP A 67 9.87 -17.94 -5.84
C ASP A 67 8.48 -17.29 -5.75
N LYS A 68 7.47 -18.14 -5.52
CA LYS A 68 6.20 -17.72 -4.95
C LYS A 68 6.32 -17.68 -3.44
N ASP A 69 6.95 -16.63 -2.93
CA ASP A 69 6.60 -16.11 -1.61
C ASP A 69 5.60 -14.97 -1.80
N ASP A 70 4.37 -15.38 -2.08
CA ASP A 70 3.19 -14.54 -1.87
C ASP A 70 3.08 -14.24 -0.36
N ASP A 71 2.92 -12.95 -0.02
CA ASP A 71 2.49 -12.42 1.29
C ASP A 71 3.56 -11.84 2.24
N LYS A 72 4.50 -11.04 1.72
CA LYS A 72 4.93 -9.80 2.41
C LYS A 72 5.11 -8.67 1.41
N GLY A 73 4.20 -7.69 1.50
CA GLY A 73 4.11 -6.57 0.55
C GLY A 73 5.46 -5.93 0.24
N GLY A 74 5.65 -5.56 -1.03
CA GLY A 74 6.90 -5.04 -1.61
C GLY A 74 7.41 -3.71 -1.07
N ASP A 75 7.37 -3.50 0.24
CA ASP A 75 8.08 -2.46 0.99
C ASP A 75 9.41 -3.00 1.53
N ASP A 76 9.50 -4.27 1.94
CA ASP A 76 10.71 -4.84 2.54
C ASP A 76 11.88 -4.99 1.54
N ASP A 77 11.60 -5.16 0.25
CA ASP A 77 12.65 -5.20 -0.79
C ASP A 77 13.22 -3.82 -1.10
N ARG A 78 12.45 -2.75 -0.83
CA ARG A 78 12.88 -1.36 -1.07
C ARG A 78 13.85 -0.83 -0.02
N PHE A 79 13.93 -1.49 1.14
CA PHE A 79 14.83 -1.14 2.24
C PHE A 79 15.97 -2.16 2.44
N LYS A 80 16.18 -3.06 1.48
CA LYS A 80 17.41 -3.87 1.48
C LYS A 80 18.61 -2.94 1.32
N ASP A 81 19.65 -3.20 2.10
CA ASP A 81 20.93 -2.52 1.94
C ASP A 81 21.37 -2.71 0.48
N PRO A 82 21.67 -1.64 -0.29
CA PRO A 82 22.15 -1.75 -1.65
C PRO A 82 23.39 -2.65 -1.78
N ASP A 83 24.15 -2.82 -0.70
CA ASP A 83 25.34 -3.67 -0.63
C ASP A 83 25.01 -5.15 -0.31
N ASN A 84 23.74 -5.50 -0.07
CA ASN A 84 23.31 -6.88 0.17
C ASN A 84 23.06 -7.61 -1.16
N GLU A 85 24.15 -8.11 -1.75
CA GLU A 85 24.25 -8.83 -3.04
C GLU A 85 23.65 -10.26 -3.02
N VAL A 86 22.52 -10.47 -2.34
CA VAL A 86 21.84 -11.77 -2.33
C VAL A 86 21.34 -12.09 -3.75
N GLY A 87 21.91 -13.12 -4.37
CA GLY A 87 21.50 -13.61 -5.69
C GLY A 87 22.24 -13.01 -6.89
N LEU A 88 23.29 -12.19 -6.70
CA LEU A 88 24.05 -11.58 -7.81
C LEU A 88 24.66 -12.62 -8.77
N PHE A 89 25.06 -13.78 -8.25
CA PHE A 89 25.66 -14.87 -9.03
C PHE A 89 24.65 -15.91 -9.53
N ALA A 90 23.36 -15.81 -9.15
CA ALA A 90 22.34 -16.80 -9.50
C ALA A 90 21.85 -16.72 -10.96
N GLY A 91 22.25 -15.68 -11.72
CA GLY A 91 21.85 -15.49 -13.12
C GLY A 91 22.85 -15.98 -14.17
N GLY A 92 23.99 -16.53 -13.76
CA GLY A 92 25.01 -17.08 -14.69
C GLY A 92 24.66 -18.47 -15.21
N LEU A 93 25.39 -18.96 -16.22
CA LEU A 93 25.37 -20.38 -16.54
C LEU A 93 25.99 -21.13 -15.37
N TYR A 94 25.28 -22.15 -14.88
CA TYR A 94 25.70 -22.97 -13.77
C TYR A 94 26.00 -24.37 -14.32
N ASP A 95 27.28 -24.71 -14.35
CA ASP A 95 27.75 -25.96 -14.92
C ASP A 95 27.91 -27.04 -13.83
N LYS A 96 28.12 -28.28 -14.25
CA LYS A 96 28.33 -29.41 -13.31
C LYS A 96 29.54 -29.20 -12.41
N ASP A 97 30.55 -28.48 -12.89
CA ASP A 97 31.73 -28.14 -12.12
C ASP A 97 31.40 -27.13 -11.00
N ASP A 98 30.43 -26.23 -11.23
CA ASP A 98 29.93 -25.29 -10.21
C ASP A 98 29.10 -26.01 -9.14
N GLU A 99 28.24 -26.96 -9.55
CA GLU A 99 27.52 -27.85 -8.62
C GLU A 99 28.46 -28.65 -7.70
N GLU A 100 29.54 -29.18 -8.27
CA GLU A 100 30.55 -29.92 -7.52
C GLU A 100 31.33 -28.99 -6.58
N ALA A 101 31.67 -27.79 -7.03
CA ALA A 101 32.32 -26.78 -6.21
C ALA A 101 31.45 -26.39 -5.01
N ASP A 102 30.18 -26.07 -5.24
CA ASP A 102 29.25 -25.67 -4.17
C ASP A 102 29.05 -26.81 -3.16
N ARG A 103 28.97 -28.06 -3.62
CA ARG A 103 28.91 -29.22 -2.73
C ARG A 103 30.15 -29.34 -1.84
N ILE A 104 31.34 -29.11 -2.40
CA ILE A 104 32.60 -29.15 -1.65
C ILE A 104 32.65 -28.00 -0.63
N TRP A 105 32.26 -26.79 -1.02
CA TRP A 105 32.22 -25.64 -0.13
C TRP A 105 31.21 -25.80 1.01
N GLN A 106 30.01 -26.30 0.71
CA GLN A 106 29.00 -26.65 1.72
C GLN A 106 29.55 -27.70 2.70
N GLU A 107 30.23 -28.75 2.21
CA GLU A 107 30.80 -29.76 3.09
C GLU A 107 31.89 -29.19 4.01
N VAL A 108 32.71 -28.26 3.51
CA VAL A 108 33.72 -27.54 4.30
C VAL A 108 33.05 -26.70 5.38
N ASP A 109 32.03 -25.92 5.05
CA ASP A 109 31.29 -25.10 6.00
C ASP A 109 30.59 -25.95 7.06
N ASP A 110 29.93 -27.04 6.64
CA ASP A 110 29.33 -28.01 7.53
C ASP A 110 30.38 -28.58 8.48
N LYS A 111 31.52 -29.04 7.96
CA LYS A 111 32.64 -29.58 8.74
C LYS A 111 33.17 -28.59 9.76
N MET A 112 33.32 -27.32 9.37
CA MET A 112 33.74 -26.23 10.27
C MET A 112 32.67 -25.96 11.34
N GLY A 113 31.39 -26.13 10.99
CA GLY A 113 30.25 -25.98 11.87
C GLY A 113 30.04 -27.13 12.86
N ARG A 114 30.35 -28.40 12.51
CA ARG A 114 29.89 -29.60 13.27
C ARG A 114 30.22 -29.57 14.76
N ARG A 115 31.39 -29.04 15.13
CA ARG A 115 31.85 -29.03 16.54
C ARG A 115 30.95 -28.17 17.44
N ARG A 116 30.37 -27.09 16.91
CA ARG A 116 29.52 -26.15 17.66
C ARG A 116 28.07 -26.16 17.19
N GLN A 117 27.76 -26.85 16.10
CA GLN A 117 26.43 -26.90 15.50
C GLN A 117 25.36 -27.25 16.52
N LYS A 118 25.48 -28.37 17.23
CA LYS A 118 24.50 -28.80 18.23
C LYS A 118 24.30 -27.77 19.36
N GLN A 119 25.36 -27.08 19.78
CA GLN A 119 25.26 -26.05 20.83
C GLN A 119 24.65 -24.76 20.30
N ARG A 120 25.02 -24.36 19.08
CA ARG A 120 24.50 -23.19 18.39
C ARG A 120 23.01 -23.37 18.08
N GLU A 121 22.63 -24.47 17.45
CA GLU A 121 21.23 -24.80 17.16
C GLU A 121 20.39 -24.92 18.43
N ALA A 122 20.90 -25.56 19.48
CA ALA A 122 20.17 -25.64 20.75
C ALA A 122 19.99 -24.25 21.40
N ARG A 123 20.99 -23.38 21.29
CA ARG A 123 20.91 -22.00 21.78
C ARG A 123 19.96 -21.16 20.93
N GLU A 124 20.07 -21.21 19.60
CA GLU A 124 19.20 -20.50 18.67
C GLU A 124 17.75 -20.97 18.80
N LEU A 125 17.52 -22.27 18.98
CA LEU A 125 16.21 -22.83 19.24
C LEU A 125 15.67 -22.34 20.58
N ALA A 126 16.46 -22.38 21.66
CA ALA A 126 16.03 -21.85 22.96
C ALA A 126 15.72 -20.35 22.87
N GLU A 127 16.60 -19.54 22.29
CA GLU A 127 16.37 -18.10 22.09
C GLU A 127 15.12 -17.83 21.26
N LYS A 128 14.87 -18.62 20.21
CA LYS A 128 13.66 -18.54 19.40
C LYS A 128 12.42 -18.95 20.19
N GLU A 129 12.46 -20.02 20.97
CA GLU A 129 11.35 -20.45 21.83
C GLU A 129 11.03 -19.41 22.91
N GLU A 130 12.05 -18.83 23.54
CA GLU A 130 11.87 -17.74 24.51
C GLU A 130 11.28 -16.50 23.85
N TYR A 131 11.77 -16.16 22.64
CA TYR A 131 11.23 -15.06 21.85
C TYR A 131 9.77 -15.31 21.45
N GLU A 132 9.43 -16.50 20.95
CA GLU A 132 8.06 -16.86 20.57
C GLU A 132 7.13 -16.93 21.79
N ARG A 133 7.65 -17.32 22.96
CA ARG A 133 6.90 -17.27 24.23
C ARG A 133 6.64 -15.84 24.68
N ASN A 134 7.62 -14.95 24.55
CA ASN A 134 7.52 -13.56 24.99
C ASN A 134 6.78 -12.68 23.96
N ASN A 135 6.85 -13.04 22.68
CA ASN A 135 6.23 -12.34 21.56
C ASN A 135 5.49 -13.34 20.64
N PRO A 136 4.39 -13.95 21.13
CA PRO A 136 3.63 -14.90 20.34
C PRO A 136 3.04 -14.19 19.12
N LYS A 137 3.10 -14.84 17.95
CA LYS A 137 2.48 -14.28 16.75
C LYS A 137 0.99 -14.09 16.97
N ILE A 138 0.42 -13.01 16.42
CA ILE A 138 -1.02 -12.70 16.58
C ILE A 138 -1.87 -13.91 16.16
N SER A 139 -1.53 -14.58 15.06
CA SER A 139 -2.21 -15.80 14.62
C SER A 139 -2.12 -16.97 15.61
N GLN A 140 -1.02 -17.10 16.36
CA GLN A 140 -0.86 -18.11 17.40
C GLN A 140 -1.72 -17.78 18.63
N GLN A 141 -1.83 -16.51 19.01
CA GLN A 141 -2.71 -16.06 20.10
C GLN A 141 -4.18 -16.41 19.84
N PHE A 142 -4.62 -16.35 18.58
CA PHE A 142 -5.98 -16.67 18.15
C PHE A 142 -6.18 -18.11 17.68
N ALA A 143 -5.16 -18.99 17.76
CA ALA A 143 -5.26 -20.36 17.25
C ALA A 143 -6.35 -21.17 17.97
N ASP A 144 -6.44 -21.04 19.30
CA ASP A 144 -7.47 -21.70 20.10
C ASP A 144 -8.89 -21.19 19.77
N LEU A 145 -9.04 -19.88 19.58
CA LEU A 145 -10.31 -19.26 19.19
C LEU A 145 -10.73 -19.68 17.78
N LYS A 146 -9.77 -19.78 16.84
CA LYS A 146 -10.01 -20.29 15.48
C LYS A 146 -10.42 -21.76 15.49
N ARG A 147 -9.85 -22.59 16.38
CA ARG A 147 -10.28 -23.99 16.54
C ARG A 147 -11.69 -24.08 17.12
N ALA A 148 -12.01 -23.26 18.14
CA ALA A 148 -13.35 -23.20 18.72
C ALA A 148 -14.40 -22.73 17.69
N LEU A 149 -14.04 -21.85 16.77
CA LEU A 149 -14.91 -21.40 15.69
C LEU A 149 -15.32 -22.54 14.74
N GLY A 150 -14.56 -23.65 14.69
CA GLY A 150 -14.91 -24.84 13.92
C GLY A 150 -16.14 -25.61 14.46
N THR A 151 -16.61 -25.32 15.68
CA THR A 151 -17.84 -25.93 16.20
C THR A 151 -19.11 -25.18 15.77
N VAL A 152 -18.98 -24.00 15.16
CA VAL A 152 -20.11 -23.18 14.70
C VAL A 152 -20.64 -23.74 13.38
N THR A 153 -21.95 -23.93 13.29
CA THR A 153 -22.63 -24.51 12.13
C THR A 153 -22.81 -23.49 11.00
N ASP A 154 -22.96 -23.97 9.77
CA ASP A 154 -23.19 -23.11 8.60
C ASP A 154 -24.48 -22.27 8.72
N ASP A 155 -25.51 -22.80 9.39
CA ASP A 155 -26.75 -22.06 9.67
C ASP A 155 -26.52 -20.90 10.64
N GLU A 156 -25.71 -21.10 11.67
CA GLU A 156 -25.30 -20.04 12.60
C GLU A 156 -24.49 -18.96 11.88
N TRP A 157 -23.60 -19.37 10.95
CA TRP A 157 -22.88 -18.45 10.07
C TRP A 157 -23.81 -17.61 9.19
N ALA A 158 -24.84 -18.21 8.62
CA ALA A 158 -25.81 -17.51 7.79
C ALA A 158 -26.70 -16.55 8.60
N SER A 159 -26.87 -16.80 9.90
CA SER A 159 -27.69 -16.00 10.80
C SER A 159 -26.98 -14.79 11.43
N LEU A 160 -25.70 -14.57 11.12
CA LEU A 160 -24.94 -13.44 11.68
C LEU A 160 -25.58 -12.10 11.30
N PRO A 161 -25.87 -11.21 12.28
CA PRO A 161 -26.43 -9.91 12.01
C PRO A 161 -25.38 -8.97 11.41
N GLU A 162 -25.82 -8.11 10.51
CA GLU A 162 -24.99 -7.02 9.98
C GLU A 162 -24.72 -5.95 11.04
N VAL A 163 -23.55 -5.33 10.98
CA VAL A 163 -23.19 -4.24 11.91
C VAL A 163 -24.02 -2.98 11.62
N GLY A 164 -24.96 -2.66 12.51
CA GLY A 164 -25.68 -1.39 12.52
C GLY A 164 -24.84 -0.22 13.04
N ASP A 165 -25.37 1.02 12.97
CA ASP A 165 -24.72 2.20 13.59
C ASP A 165 -24.92 2.20 15.11
N LEU A 166 -24.10 1.41 15.82
CA LEU A 166 -24.13 1.26 17.27
C LEU A 166 -23.82 2.56 18.03
N THR A 167 -23.15 3.52 17.37
CA THR A 167 -22.64 4.74 18.02
C THR A 167 -23.39 6.01 17.61
N GLY A 168 -24.39 5.88 16.72
CA GLY A 168 -25.13 7.00 16.13
C GLY A 168 -24.23 8.00 15.36
N LYS A 169 -22.99 7.62 15.05
CA LYS A 169 -22.01 8.50 14.39
C LYS A 169 -22.47 8.84 12.99
N SER A 170 -23.05 7.89 12.26
CA SER A 170 -23.61 8.13 10.92
C SER A 170 -24.76 9.11 10.98
N LYS A 171 -25.67 8.98 11.96
CA LYS A 171 -26.77 9.92 12.16
C LYS A 171 -26.28 11.33 12.48
N ARG A 172 -25.29 11.48 13.37
CA ARG A 172 -24.69 12.78 13.72
C ARG A 172 -23.97 13.41 12.53
N ALA A 173 -23.15 12.66 11.80
CA ALA A 173 -22.47 13.14 10.60
C ALA A 173 -23.48 13.62 9.54
N ARG A 174 -24.57 12.87 9.35
CA ARG A 174 -25.65 13.26 8.42
C ARG A 174 -26.42 14.50 8.87
N ALA A 175 -26.61 14.67 10.18
CA ALA A 175 -27.21 15.89 10.74
C ALA A 175 -26.29 17.10 10.55
N ALA A 176 -24.98 16.93 10.80
CA ALA A 176 -23.98 17.98 10.58
C ALA A 176 -23.90 18.40 9.11
N LEU A 177 -23.91 17.44 8.17
CA LEU A 177 -23.90 17.74 6.73
C LEU A 177 -25.16 18.47 6.25
N ARG A 178 -26.28 18.30 6.96
CA ARG A 178 -27.55 18.99 6.70
C ARG A 178 -27.61 20.39 7.34
N GLN A 179 -26.64 20.77 8.16
CA GLN A 179 -26.57 22.12 8.68
C GLN A 179 -26.17 23.05 7.52
N ARG A 180 -27.15 23.84 7.05
CA ARG A 180 -26.89 24.94 6.13
C ARG A 180 -26.45 26.14 6.95
N GLN A 181 -25.24 26.58 6.70
CA GLN A 181 -24.72 27.83 7.24
C GLN A 181 -25.05 28.94 6.25
N TYR A 182 -25.75 29.97 6.72
CA TYR A 182 -26.06 31.17 5.95
C TYR A 182 -25.13 32.30 6.39
N ALA A 183 -24.87 33.25 5.50
CA ALA A 183 -24.20 34.48 5.88
C ALA A 183 -25.02 35.18 6.97
N VAL A 184 -24.35 35.60 8.04
CA VAL A 184 -24.99 36.37 9.12
C VAL A 184 -25.36 37.74 8.57
N PRO A 185 -26.60 38.23 8.72
CA PRO A 185 -26.98 39.54 8.22
C PRO A 185 -26.30 40.66 9.01
N ASP A 186 -25.92 41.74 8.33
CA ASP A 186 -25.24 42.91 8.93
C ASP A 186 -26.07 43.60 10.03
N SER A 187 -27.38 43.37 10.08
CA SER A 187 -28.25 43.84 11.16
C SER A 187 -27.87 43.29 12.53
N VAL A 188 -27.26 42.09 12.59
CA VAL A 188 -26.73 41.51 13.84
C VAL A 188 -25.53 42.32 14.34
N LEU A 189 -24.69 42.82 13.42
CA LEU A 189 -23.55 43.69 13.77
C LEU A 189 -24.01 45.09 14.18
N ALA A 190 -25.03 45.64 13.51
CA ALA A 190 -25.64 46.91 13.90
C ALA A 190 -26.29 46.83 15.29
N ALA A 191 -27.08 45.79 15.55
CA ALA A 191 -27.68 45.57 16.87
C ALA A 191 -26.63 45.32 17.97
N ALA A 192 -25.53 44.61 17.68
CA ALA A 192 -24.45 44.41 18.63
C ALA A 192 -23.68 45.70 18.93
N ARG A 193 -23.50 46.57 17.92
CA ARG A 193 -22.95 47.91 18.08
C ARG A 193 -23.83 48.73 19.02
N ASP A 194 -25.12 48.82 18.75
CA ASP A 194 -26.06 49.63 19.53
C ASP A 194 -26.21 49.09 20.96
N ALA A 195 -26.21 47.76 21.15
CA ALA A 195 -26.26 47.14 22.48
C ALA A 195 -24.98 47.37 23.31
N SER A 196 -23.83 47.54 22.65
CA SER A 196 -22.56 47.88 23.30
C SER A 196 -22.35 49.40 23.40
N GLU A 197 -23.21 50.20 22.77
CA GLU A 197 -23.14 51.65 22.76
C GLU A 197 -23.73 52.20 24.06
N LEU A 198 -22.85 52.48 25.02
CA LEU A 198 -23.17 53.35 26.14
C LEU A 198 -23.18 54.80 25.64
N GLY A 199 -24.33 55.28 25.16
CA GLY A 199 -24.47 56.62 24.61
C GLY A 199 -24.21 57.73 25.65
N THR A 200 -23.25 58.61 25.37
CA THR A 200 -22.95 59.82 26.17
C THR A 200 -23.49 61.11 25.55
N THR A 201 -24.49 61.03 24.67
CA THR A 201 -25.06 62.24 24.02
C THR A 201 -26.19 62.83 24.86
N VAL A 202 -25.99 64.05 25.34
CA VAL A 202 -27.02 64.86 26.01
C VAL A 202 -28.06 65.30 24.97
N THR A 203 -29.32 64.86 25.13
CA THR A 203 -30.44 65.33 24.33
C THR A 203 -30.73 66.80 24.68
N THR A 204 -30.24 67.75 23.89
CA THR A 204 -30.59 69.16 24.04
C THR A 204 -31.99 69.41 23.46
N ILE A 205 -32.99 69.45 24.35
CA ILE A 205 -34.34 69.87 24.02
C ILE A 205 -34.30 71.37 23.68
N SER A 206 -34.33 71.73 22.39
CA SER A 206 -34.62 73.11 21.97
C SER A 206 -36.13 73.24 21.78
N LEU A 207 -36.76 74.00 22.68
CA LEU A 207 -38.15 74.42 22.56
C LEU A 207 -38.31 75.26 21.28
N ARG A 208 -39.15 74.80 20.35
CA ARG A 208 -39.63 75.64 19.24
C ARG A 208 -40.68 76.64 19.78
N PRO A 209 -40.58 77.95 19.51
CA PRO A 209 -41.59 78.90 19.93
C PRO A 209 -42.84 78.79 19.04
N HIS A 210 -44.00 78.76 19.69
CA HIS A 210 -45.33 78.89 19.14
C HIS A 210 -45.53 80.28 18.50
N THR A 211 -45.85 80.33 17.20
CA THR A 211 -46.47 81.50 16.55
C THR A 211 -47.80 81.09 15.95
N GLY A 212 -48.89 81.64 16.50
CA GLY A 212 -50.25 81.52 15.95
C GLY A 212 -50.62 82.69 15.04
N MET A 213 -51.71 82.50 14.28
CA MET A 213 -52.68 83.45 13.68
C MET A 213 -53.36 82.70 12.51
N ALA A 214 -54.60 82.21 12.62
CA ALA A 214 -55.87 82.92 12.45
C ALA A 214 -56.21 83.29 10.98
N GLN A 215 -56.98 82.43 10.30
CA GLN A 215 -58.39 82.62 9.87
C GLN A 215 -58.93 81.30 9.34
#